data_AF-A0A2E8L1V0-F1
#
_entry.id   AF-A0A2E8L1V0-F1
#
_cell.length_a   1.000
_cell.length_b   1.000
_cell.length_c   1.000
_cell.angle_alpha   90.00
_cell.angle_beta   90.00
_cell.angle_gamma   90.00
#
_symmetry.space_group_name_H-M   'P 1'
#
loop_
_entity.id
_entity.type
_entity.pdbx_description
1 polymer ?
#
loop_
_entity_poly.entity_id
_entity_poly.type
_entity_poly.pdbx_seq_one_letter_code
_entity_poly.pdbx_strand_id
1 'polypeptide(L)' 'MAITALFGGFPAAFYQSYNDNSEIASDWQERQPLYNLYPLLNHLLLFDGSYLRDITEICRRFA' A
#
# COMPACT_ATOMS: atom_id res chain seq x y z
N MET A 1 0.21 -0.26 7.58
CA MET A 1 1.45 -0.61 6.86
C MET A 1 1.42 -0.33 5.35
N ALA A 2 0.27 -0.10 4.71
CA ALA A 2 0.23 -0.09 3.25
C ALA A 2 0.98 1.09 2.61
N ILE A 3 0.64 2.32 3.00
CA ILE A 3 1.24 3.54 2.43
C ILE A 3 2.72 3.69 2.78
N THR A 4 3.12 3.21 3.97
CA THR A 4 4.53 3.25 4.42
C THR A 4 5.45 2.42 3.54
N ALA A 5 4.90 1.48 2.75
CA ALA A 5 5.63 0.64 1.81
C ALA A 5 5.50 1.09 0.34
N LEU A 6 4.70 2.11 0.03
CA LEU A 6 4.33 2.47 -1.36
C LEU A 6 5.38 3.34 -2.08
N PHE A 7 6.11 4.20 -1.35
CA PHE A 7 7.04 5.19 -1.94
C PHE A 7 8.45 5.06 -1.37
N GLY A 8 9.11 3.94 -1.66
CA GLY A 8 10.49 3.68 -1.22
C GLY A 8 10.61 3.00 0.15
N GLY A 9 9.51 2.84 0.88
CA GLY A 9 9.48 2.06 2.11
C GLY A 9 10.10 2.76 3.32
N PHE A 10 9.60 2.44 4.52
CA PHE A 10 10.27 2.80 5.77
C PHE A 10 11.37 1.79 6.12
N PRO A 11 12.31 2.13 7.02
CA PRO A 11 13.33 1.20 7.48
C PRO A 11 12.73 -0.07 8.11
N ALA A 12 13.40 -1.22 7.96
CA ALA A 12 12.94 -2.50 8.51
C ALA A 12 12.62 -2.44 10.01
N ALA A 13 13.42 -1.69 10.78
CA ALA A 13 13.22 -1.50 12.22
C ALA A 13 11.85 -0.91 12.58
N PHE A 14 11.27 -0.07 11.72
CA PHE A 14 9.91 0.45 11.91
C PHE A 14 8.88 -0.67 11.86
N TYR A 15 8.96 -1.53 10.83
CA TYR A 15 8.00 -2.62 10.65
C TYR A 15 8.11 -3.65 11.76
N GLN A 16 9.33 -3.95 12.21
CA GLN A 16 9.57 -4.89 13.30
C GLN A 16 9.00 -4.36 14.62
N SER A 17 9.34 -3.14 14.99
CA SER A 17 8.82 -2.51 16.21
C SER A 17 7.28 -2.42 16.21
N TYR A 18 6.68 -2.08 15.06
CA TYR A 18 5.22 -2.03 14.95
C TYR A 18 4.58 -3.43 15.10
N ASN A 19 5.17 -4.46 14.49
CA ASN A 19 4.68 -5.84 14.61
C ASN A 19 4.83 -6.40 16.03
N ASP A 20 5.86 -5.99 16.76
CA ASP A 20 6.10 -6.42 18.15
C ASP A 20 5.12 -5.76 19.14
N ASN A 21 4.54 -4.61 18.77
CA ASN A 21 3.68 -3.80 19.66
C ASN A 21 2.22 -3.72 19.18
N SER A 22 1.82 -4.43 18.13
CA SER A 22 0.45 -4.40 17.60
C SER A 22 0.05 -5.75 17.02
N GLU A 23 -1.20 -6.15 17.27
CA GLU A 23 -1.78 -7.35 16.67
C GLU A 23 -2.16 -7.07 15.21
N ILE A 24 -1.23 -7.35 14.30
CA ILE A 24 -1.48 -7.24 12.86
C ILE A 24 -1.98 -8.58 12.36
N ALA A 25 -3.13 -8.58 11.68
CA ALA A 25 -3.66 -9.78 11.05
C ALA A 25 -2.68 -10.34 10.01
N SER A 26 -2.51 -11.67 9.99
CA SER A 26 -1.48 -12.36 9.19
C SER A 26 -1.60 -12.18 7.67
N ASP A 27 -2.75 -11.76 7.19
CA ASP A 27 -3.08 -11.49 5.79
C ASP A 27 -2.91 -10.01 5.41
N TRP A 28 -2.30 -9.19 6.27
CA TRP A 28 -2.16 -7.76 6.01
C TRP A 28 -1.33 -7.47 4.75
N GLN A 29 -0.33 -8.29 4.43
CA GLN A 29 0.46 -8.14 3.22
C GLN A 29 -0.40 -8.38 1.97
N GLU A 30 -1.35 -9.31 2.04
CA GLU A 30 -2.26 -9.59 0.92
C GLU A 30 -3.22 -8.44 0.67
N ARG A 31 -3.71 -7.78 1.73
CA ARG A 31 -4.56 -6.58 1.64
C ARG A 31 -3.79 -5.29 1.37
N GLN A 32 -2.47 -5.30 1.44
CA GLN A 32 -1.64 -4.10 1.28
C GLN A 32 -1.90 -3.37 -0.06
N PRO A 33 -1.98 -4.04 -1.23
CA PRO A 33 -2.28 -3.37 -2.49
C PRO A 33 -3.67 -2.73 -2.49
N LEU A 34 -4.68 -3.39 -1.91
CA LEU A 34 -6.03 -2.86 -1.78
C LEU A 34 -6.05 -1.55 -0.97
N TYR A 35 -5.36 -1.52 0.17
CA TYR A 35 -5.25 -0.29 0.97
C TYR A 35 -4.44 0.82 0.28
N ASN A 36 -3.53 0.46 -0.63
CA ASN A 36 -2.78 1.43 -1.42
C ASN A 36 -3.58 2.06 -2.57
N LEU A 37 -4.79 1.59 -2.87
CA LEU A 37 -5.66 2.25 -3.87
C LEU A 37 -5.95 3.72 -3.51
N TYR A 38 -6.22 4.01 -2.24
CA TYR A 38 -6.52 5.39 -1.83
C TYR A 38 -5.38 6.38 -2.13
N PRO A 39 -4.13 6.15 -1.67
CA PRO A 39 -3.04 7.06 -2.01
C PRO A 39 -2.71 7.05 -3.50
N LEU A 40 -2.83 5.92 -4.21
CA LEU A 40 -2.60 5.87 -5.65
C LEU A 40 -3.62 6.70 -6.44
N LEU A 41 -4.90 6.62 -6.10
CA LEU A 41 -5.95 7.44 -6.71
C LEU A 41 -5.73 8.94 -6.44
N ASN A 42 -5.33 9.29 -5.21
CA ASN A 42 -4.96 10.66 -4.90
C ASN A 42 -3.75 11.12 -5.72
N HIS A 43 -2.74 10.27 -5.92
CA HIS A 43 -1.57 10.61 -6.73
C HIS A 43 -1.90 10.71 -8.22
N LEU A 44 -2.82 9.86 -8.73
CA LEU A 44 -3.35 10.01 -10.08
C LEU A 44 -4.04 11.37 -10.26
N LEU A 45 -4.86 11.79 -9.28
CA LEU A 45 -5.56 13.07 -9.32
C LEU A 45 -4.59 14.27 -9.29
N LEU A 46 -3.50 14.17 -8.52
CA LEU A 46 -2.56 15.28 -8.28
C LEU A 46 -1.41 15.33 -9.29
N PHE A 47 -1.00 14.20 -9.87
CA PHE A 47 0.23 14.05 -10.64
C PHE A 47 0.05 13.28 -11.97
N ASP A 48 -1.18 12.87 -12.30
CA ASP A 48 -1.56 12.23 -13.56
C ASP A 48 -0.90 10.85 -13.81
N GLY A 49 -0.79 10.45 -15.09
CA GLY A 49 -0.94 9.08 -15.57
C GLY A 49 0.09 8.02 -15.22
N SER A 50 1.13 8.29 -14.42
CA SER A 50 2.08 7.24 -14.00
C SER A 50 1.42 6.19 -13.09
N TYR A 51 0.40 6.57 -12.31
CA TYR A 51 -0.26 5.71 -11.33
C TYR A 51 -1.42 4.87 -11.89
N LEU A 52 -1.89 5.17 -13.10
CA LEU A 52 -3.07 4.53 -13.69
C LEU A 52 -2.87 3.02 -13.92
N ARG A 53 -1.66 2.61 -14.29
CA ARG A 53 -1.31 1.19 -14.50
C ARG A 53 -1.49 0.41 -13.19
N ASP A 54 -0.85 0.88 -12.12
CA ASP A 54 -0.87 0.21 -10.82
C ASP A 54 -2.29 0.11 -10.26
N ILE A 55 -3.08 1.17 -10.37
CA ILE A 55 -4.50 1.18 -9.97
C ILE A 55 -5.28 0.12 -10.74
N THR A 56 -5.09 0.05 -12.06
CA THR A 56 -5.81 -0.89 -12.92
C THR A 56 -5.47 -2.34 -12.57
N GLU A 57 -4.19 -2.65 -12.32
CA GLU A 57 -3.75 -3.98 -11.91
C GLU A 57 -4.31 -4.39 -10.55
N ILE A 58 -4.31 -3.49 -9.58
CA ILE A 58 -4.90 -3.74 -8.26
C ILE A 58 -6.41 -3.98 -8.40
N CYS A 59 -7.13 -3.14 -9.14
CA CYS A 59 -8.56 -3.33 -9.37
C CYS A 59 -8.86 -4.68 -10.02
N ARG A 60 -8.09 -5.11 -11.04
CA ARG A 60 -8.27 -6.43 -11.67
C ARG A 60 -8.05 -7.60 -10.72
N ARG A 61 -7.18 -7.44 -9.73
CA ARG A 61 -6.89 -8.50 -8.74
C ARG A 61 -8.02 -8.68 -7.72
N PHE A 62 -8.74 -7.62 -7.38
CA PHE A 62 -9.72 -7.60 -6.29
C PHE A 62 -11.19 -7.40 -6.74
N ALA A 63 -11.44 -7.27 -8.04
CA ALA A 63 -12.78 -7.17 -8.64
C ALA A 63 -13.39 -8.54 -8.99
#